data_AF-A0A2N3YAH2-F1
#
_entry.id   AF-A0A2N3YAH2-F1
#
_cell.length_a   1.000
_cell.length_b   1.000
_cell.length_c   1.000
_cell.angle_alpha   90.00
_cell.angle_beta   90.00
_cell.angle_gamma   90.00
#
_symmetry.space_group_name_H-M   'P 1'
#
loop_
_entity.id
_entity.type
_entity.pdbx_description
1 polymer ?
#
loop_
_entity_poly.entity_id
_entity_poly.type
_entity_poly.pdbx_seq_one_letter_code
_entity_poly.pdbx_strand_id
1 'polypeptide(L)'
;MTVPTEVVPRTIRIAGVLTTLQAVAGLIFVVALLVRSTAPDLGGAGQFERGQMYGEAGYYTLLAGGVLAAGIGLWKGKHWARTPALLMQLLLLGTAWYAFGPSSQPVIALVIAVPAIAVVWFLFNREGRAWSFSSSTAPDADRDE
;
A
#
# COMPACT_ATOMS: atom_id res chain seq x y z
N MET A 1 12.77 29.00 -24.35
CA MET A 1 13.04 28.18 -23.15
C MET A 1 11.79 27.37 -22.86
N THR A 2 11.68 26.18 -23.46
CA THR A 2 10.52 25.31 -23.30
C THR A 2 10.64 24.62 -21.94
N VAL A 3 9.81 25.02 -20.98
CA VAL A 3 9.69 24.32 -19.70
C VAL A 3 9.30 22.88 -20.05
N PRO A 4 10.14 21.86 -19.75
CA PRO A 4 9.70 20.49 -19.92
C PRO A 4 8.52 20.32 -18.97
N THR A 5 7.31 20.15 -19.55
CA THR A 5 6.13 19.80 -18.77
C THR A 5 6.52 18.61 -17.91
N GLU A 6 6.41 18.75 -16.60
CA GLU A 6 6.75 17.74 -15.61
C GLU A 6 5.76 16.58 -15.71
N VAL A 7 5.96 15.75 -16.73
CA VAL A 7 5.12 14.59 -17.00
C VAL A 7 5.56 13.51 -16.03
N VAL A 8 4.70 13.19 -15.05
CA VAL A 8 4.92 12.09 -14.11
C VAL A 8 5.34 10.83 -14.89
N PRO A 9 6.53 10.26 -14.61
CA PRO A 9 7.01 9.07 -15.32
C PRO A 9 5.99 7.94 -15.23
N ARG A 10 5.75 7.24 -16.34
CA ARG A 10 4.78 6.12 -16.39
C ARG A 10 5.07 5.06 -15.33
N THR A 11 6.35 4.85 -15.03
CA THR A 11 6.86 3.99 -13.97
C THR A 11 6.25 4.31 -12.59
N ILE A 12 6.11 5.59 -12.24
CA ILE A 12 5.51 6.04 -10.98
C ILE A 12 3.99 5.85 -11.00
N ARG A 13 3.33 6.08 -12.15
CA ARG A 13 1.90 5.81 -12.31
C ARG A 13 1.57 4.33 -12.14
N ILE A 14 2.38 3.44 -12.73
CA ILE A 14 2.22 1.99 -12.58
C ILE A 14 2.41 1.56 -11.12
N ALA A 15 3.45 2.09 -10.44
CA ALA A 15 3.65 1.85 -9.03
C ALA A 15 2.44 2.31 -8.20
N GLY A 16 1.90 3.51 -8.47
CA GLY A 16 0.70 4.02 -7.81
C GLY A 16 -0.54 3.15 -8.02
N VAL A 17 -0.75 2.65 -9.24
CA VAL A 17 -1.87 1.73 -9.53
C VAL A 17 -1.70 0.41 -8.77
N LEU A 18 -0.51 -0.19 -8.78
CA LEU A 18 -0.23 -1.44 -8.06
C LEU A 18 -0.43 -1.27 -6.55
N THR A 19 0.10 -0.20 -5.96
CA THR A 19 -0.09 0.09 -4.53
C THR A 19 -1.55 0.33 -4.19
N THR A 20 -2.31 1.01 -5.06
CA THR A 20 -3.74 1.23 -4.86
C THR A 20 -4.52 -0.10 -4.92
N LEU A 21 -4.19 -0.98 -5.86
CA LEU A 21 -4.81 -2.31 -5.95
C LEU A 21 -4.53 -3.17 -4.71
N GLN A 22 -3.31 -3.13 -4.19
CA GLN A 22 -2.95 -3.80 -2.93
C GLN A 22 -3.74 -3.24 -1.74
N ALA A 23 -3.88 -1.91 -1.67
CA ALA A 23 -4.67 -1.24 -0.63
C ALA A 23 -6.15 -1.65 -0.69
N VAL A 24 -6.72 -1.73 -1.90
CA VAL A 24 -8.10 -2.19 -2.12
C VAL A 24 -8.26 -3.65 -1.70
N ALA A 25 -7.32 -4.53 -2.02
CA ALA A 25 -7.35 -5.92 -1.56
C ALA A 25 -7.31 -6.00 -0.02
N GLY A 26 -6.50 -5.16 0.63
CA GLY A 26 -6.51 -5.01 2.09
C GLY A 26 -7.87 -4.57 2.62
N LEU A 27 -8.52 -3.58 1.98
CA LEU A 27 -9.86 -3.13 2.37
C LEU A 27 -10.91 -4.22 2.21
N ILE A 28 -10.85 -5.02 1.14
CA ILE A 28 -11.71 -6.19 0.94
C ILE A 28 -11.52 -7.19 2.08
N PHE A 29 -10.28 -7.43 2.51
CA PHE A 29 -10.00 -8.29 3.66
C PHE A 29 -10.62 -7.75 4.96
N VAL A 30 -10.58 -6.44 5.21
CA VAL A 30 -11.27 -5.81 6.36
C VAL A 30 -12.78 -6.03 6.29
N VAL A 31 -13.38 -5.83 5.11
CA VAL A 31 -14.82 -6.07 4.90
C VAL A 31 -15.15 -7.55 5.13
N ALA A 32 -14.31 -8.47 4.66
CA ALA A 32 -14.49 -9.90 4.89
C ALA A 32 -14.40 -10.26 6.39
N LEU A 33 -13.49 -9.63 7.15
CA LEU A 33 -13.41 -9.77 8.61
C LEU A 33 -14.68 -9.27 9.32
N LEU A 34 -15.22 -8.13 8.89
CA LEU A 34 -16.48 -7.59 9.41
C LEU A 34 -17.70 -8.45 9.10
N VAL A 35 -17.79 -8.99 7.87
CA VAL A 35 -18.84 -9.95 7.50
C VAL A 35 -18.67 -11.24 8.30
N ARG A 36 -17.43 -11.68 8.51
CA ARG A 36 -17.12 -12.86 9.33
C ARG A 36 -17.51 -12.66 10.80
N SER A 37 -17.28 -11.48 11.39
CA SER A 37 -17.64 -11.20 12.79
C SER A 37 -19.15 -11.14 13.02
N THR A 38 -19.94 -10.93 11.95
CA THR A 38 -21.40 -10.91 12.01
C THR A 38 -22.06 -12.25 11.67
N ALA A 39 -21.32 -13.21 11.09
CA ALA A 39 -21.78 -14.57 10.77
C ALA A 39 -21.41 -15.55 11.92
N PRO A 40 -22.36 -16.01 12.76
CA PRO A 40 -22.06 -16.77 13.98
C PRO A 40 -21.49 -18.18 13.74
N ASP A 41 -21.77 -18.79 12.59
CA ASP A 41 -21.55 -20.23 12.35
C ASP A 41 -20.22 -20.59 11.68
N LEU A 42 -19.43 -19.60 11.26
CA LEU A 42 -18.16 -19.87 10.62
C LEU A 42 -17.05 -19.88 11.69
N GLY A 43 -16.89 -21.04 12.34
CA GLY A 43 -15.79 -21.33 13.26
C GLY A 43 -14.43 -21.00 12.62
N GLY A 44 -13.68 -20.11 13.25
CA GLY A 44 -12.34 -19.70 12.82
C GLY A 44 -11.47 -19.45 14.05
N ALA A 45 -10.20 -19.87 13.98
CA ALA A 45 -9.27 -19.95 15.10
C ALA A 45 -9.06 -18.60 15.82
N GLY A 46 -9.72 -18.42 16.95
CA GLY A 46 -9.57 -17.25 17.81
C GLY A 46 -10.83 -17.00 18.62
N GLN A 47 -10.83 -17.43 19.87
CA GLN A 47 -11.90 -17.22 20.86
C GLN A 47 -11.96 -15.73 21.26
N PHE A 48 -12.31 -14.82 20.35
CA PHE A 48 -12.41 -13.39 20.66
C PHE A 48 -13.87 -12.99 20.91
N GLU A 49 -14.14 -12.39 22.07
CA GLU A 49 -15.46 -11.84 22.39
C GLU A 49 -15.85 -10.75 21.39
N ARG A 50 -17.16 -10.60 21.14
CA ARG A 50 -17.73 -9.66 20.15
C ARG A 50 -17.20 -8.22 20.28
N GLY A 51 -16.92 -7.74 21.49
CA GLY A 51 -16.37 -6.41 21.72
C GLY A 51 -14.95 -6.21 21.17
N GLN A 52 -14.14 -7.26 21.19
CA GLN A 52 -12.75 -7.22 20.71
C GLN A 52 -12.67 -7.20 19.17
N MET A 53 -13.64 -7.84 18.50
CA MET A 53 -13.75 -7.86 17.04
C MET A 53 -14.06 -6.49 16.42
N TYR A 54 -14.88 -5.65 17.08
CA TYR A 54 -15.16 -4.30 16.59
C TYR A 54 -13.93 -3.37 16.68
N GLY A 55 -13.13 -3.52 17.75
CA GLY A 55 -11.87 -2.79 17.90
C GLY A 55 -10.87 -3.16 16.81
N GLU A 56 -10.73 -4.45 16.53
CA GLU A 56 -9.85 -4.97 15.49
C GLU A 56 -10.24 -4.48 14.09
N ALA A 57 -11.54 -4.53 13.77
CA ALA A 57 -12.05 -4.05 12.49
C ALA A 57 -11.88 -2.53 12.32
N GLY A 58 -12.09 -1.74 13.39
CA GLY A 58 -11.84 -0.30 13.38
C GLY A 58 -10.37 0.02 13.09
N TYR A 59 -9.45 -0.66 13.78
CA TYR A 59 -8.01 -0.51 13.56
C TYR A 59 -7.60 -0.85 12.11
N TYR A 60 -8.07 -1.98 11.58
CA TYR A 60 -7.76 -2.36 10.20
C TYR A 60 -8.38 -1.43 9.16
N THR A 61 -9.58 -0.89 9.43
CA THR A 61 -10.21 0.11 8.55
C THR A 61 -9.35 1.37 8.47
N LEU A 62 -8.86 1.86 9.61
CA LEU A 62 -7.97 3.04 9.65
C LEU A 62 -6.66 2.78 8.91
N LEU A 63 -6.04 1.61 9.12
CA LEU A 63 -4.83 1.24 8.37
C LEU A 63 -5.09 1.14 6.87
N ALA A 64 -6.13 0.43 6.45
CA ALA A 64 -6.48 0.29 5.04
C ALA A 64 -6.78 1.64 4.39
N GLY A 65 -7.49 2.53 5.09
CA GLY A 65 -7.78 3.89 4.64
C GLY A 65 -6.52 4.73 4.45
N GLY A 66 -5.59 4.69 5.41
CA GLY A 66 -4.30 5.41 5.32
C GLY A 66 -3.45 4.93 4.15
N VAL A 67 -3.39 3.62 3.93
CA VAL A 67 -2.67 3.02 2.80
C VAL A 67 -3.33 3.37 1.47
N LEU A 68 -4.67 3.35 1.40
CA LEU A 68 -5.41 3.71 0.20
C LEU A 68 -5.20 5.19 -0.16
N ALA A 69 -5.19 6.08 0.83
CA ALA A 69 -4.84 7.49 0.65
C ALA A 69 -3.41 7.66 0.12
N ALA A 70 -2.44 6.88 0.62
CA ALA A 70 -1.07 6.87 0.11
C ALA A 70 -0.98 6.37 -1.34
N GLY A 71 -1.70 5.30 -1.69
CA GLY A 71 -1.78 4.79 -3.07
C GLY A 71 -2.35 5.82 -4.05
N ILE A 72 -3.46 6.47 -3.67
CA ILE A 72 -4.07 7.55 -4.46
C ILE A 72 -3.13 8.74 -4.57
N GLY A 73 -2.43 9.10 -3.48
CA GLY A 73 -1.41 10.14 -3.48
C GLY A 73 -0.30 9.85 -4.48
N LEU A 74 0.19 8.61 -4.53
CA LEU A 74 1.21 8.17 -5.48
C LEU A 74 0.69 8.21 -6.92
N TRP A 75 -0.55 7.78 -7.14
CA TRP A 75 -1.21 7.84 -8.46
C TRP A 75 -1.39 9.27 -8.96
N LYS A 76 -1.69 10.20 -8.06
CA LYS A 76 -1.77 11.65 -8.34
C LYS A 76 -0.39 12.32 -8.47
N GLY A 77 0.71 11.59 -8.33
CA GLY A 77 2.06 12.15 -8.44
C GLY A 77 2.48 13.02 -7.26
N LYS A 78 1.93 12.80 -6.05
CA LYS A 78 2.36 13.51 -4.85
C LYS A 78 3.64 12.90 -4.29
N HIS A 79 4.69 13.72 -4.15
CA HIS A 79 6.00 13.32 -3.61
C HIS A 79 5.93 12.75 -2.18
N TRP A 80 5.07 13.30 -1.32
CA TRP A 80 4.90 12.83 0.06
C TRP A 80 4.40 11.37 0.15
N ALA A 81 3.72 10.85 -0.88
CA ALA A 81 3.19 9.49 -0.89
C ALA A 81 4.28 8.41 -1.01
N ARG A 82 5.53 8.79 -1.29
CA ARG A 82 6.64 7.85 -1.53
C ARG A 82 7.03 7.08 -0.27
N THR A 83 7.25 7.78 0.85
CA THR A 83 7.63 7.18 2.13
C THR A 83 6.58 6.18 2.65
N PRO A 84 5.29 6.53 2.75
CA PRO A 84 4.27 5.57 3.19
C PRO A 84 4.10 4.40 2.21
N ALA A 85 4.23 4.61 0.89
CA ALA A 85 4.20 3.52 -0.07
C ALA A 85 5.36 2.53 0.13
N LEU A 86 6.58 3.02 0.38
CA LEU A 86 7.74 2.18 0.68
C LEU A 86 7.57 1.40 2.00
N LEU A 87 7.01 2.03 3.04
CA LEU A 87 6.75 1.34 4.31
C LEU A 87 5.71 0.24 4.16
N MET A 88 4.59 0.52 3.49
CA MET A 88 3.57 -0.49 3.15
C MET A 88 4.20 -1.68 2.43
N GLN A 89 5.09 -1.37 1.50
CA GLN A 89 5.75 -2.34 0.68
C GLN A 89 6.72 -3.23 1.48
N LEU A 90 7.46 -2.64 2.42
CA LEU A 90 8.30 -3.40 3.35
C LEU A 90 7.47 -4.30 4.27
N LEU A 91 6.33 -3.80 4.75
CA LEU A 91 5.38 -4.59 5.55
C LEU A 91 4.87 -5.80 4.79
N LEU A 92 4.42 -5.61 3.53
CA LEU A 92 3.96 -6.72 2.67
C LEU A 92 5.04 -7.77 2.43
N LEU A 93 6.30 -7.37 2.29
CA LEU A 93 7.41 -8.32 2.19
C LEU A 93 7.60 -9.13 3.47
N GLY A 94 7.51 -8.49 4.64
CA GLY A 94 7.51 -9.18 5.93
C GLY A 94 6.36 -10.17 6.05
N THR A 95 5.15 -9.78 5.62
CA THR A 95 3.98 -10.67 5.58
C THR A 95 4.19 -11.84 4.63
N ALA A 96 4.74 -11.61 3.45
CA ALA A 96 5.03 -12.68 2.48
C ALA A 96 6.05 -13.68 3.03
N TRP A 97 7.09 -13.21 3.73
CA TRP A 97 8.04 -14.08 4.41
C TRP A 97 7.36 -14.97 5.45
N TYR A 98 6.46 -14.40 6.26
CA TYR A 98 5.69 -15.16 7.24
C TYR A 98 4.76 -16.20 6.60
N ALA A 99 4.16 -15.86 5.46
CA ALA A 99 3.33 -16.79 4.70
C ALA A 99 4.16 -17.95 4.13
N PHE A 100 5.41 -17.70 3.75
CA PHE A 100 6.32 -18.68 3.16
C PHE A 100 6.87 -19.67 4.18
N GLY A 101 7.32 -19.20 5.35
CA GLY A 101 7.90 -20.05 6.38
C GLY A 101 6.85 -20.66 7.30
N PRO A 102 6.40 -19.96 8.36
CA PRO A 102 5.49 -20.48 9.38
C PRO A 102 4.14 -20.99 8.87
N SER A 103 3.55 -20.33 7.87
CA SER A 103 2.20 -20.70 7.40
C SER A 103 2.20 -21.76 6.29
N SER A 104 3.36 -22.14 5.74
CA SER A 104 3.48 -23.11 4.63
C SER A 104 2.53 -22.84 3.44
N GLN A 105 2.21 -21.56 3.18
CA GLN A 105 1.32 -21.11 2.11
C GLN A 105 2.11 -20.36 1.03
N PRO A 106 2.91 -21.07 0.22
CA PRO A 106 3.84 -20.46 -0.73
C PRO A 106 3.13 -19.67 -1.83
N VAL A 107 1.92 -20.08 -2.22
CA VAL A 107 1.14 -19.40 -3.27
C VAL A 107 0.71 -18.01 -2.82
N ILE A 108 0.18 -17.90 -1.59
CA ILE A 108 -0.23 -16.61 -1.02
C ILE A 108 0.99 -15.71 -0.81
N ALA A 109 2.10 -16.28 -0.32
CA ALA A 109 3.36 -15.56 -0.21
C ALA A 109 3.82 -14.98 -1.55
N LEU A 110 3.72 -15.74 -2.64
CA LEU A 110 4.11 -15.29 -3.99
C LEU A 110 3.21 -14.15 -4.50
N VAL A 111 1.89 -14.30 -4.35
CA VAL A 111 0.91 -13.28 -4.76
C VAL A 111 1.14 -11.96 -4.04
N ILE A 112 1.59 -12.00 -2.79
CA ILE A 112 1.93 -10.80 -2.03
C ILE A 112 3.32 -10.28 -2.44
N ALA A 113 4.35 -11.13 -2.48
CA ALA A 113 5.74 -10.71 -2.69
C ALA A 113 5.99 -10.10 -4.08
N VAL A 114 5.43 -10.68 -5.14
CA VAL A 114 5.69 -10.27 -6.54
C VAL A 114 5.29 -8.81 -6.83
N PRO A 115 4.02 -8.40 -6.66
CA PRO A 115 3.63 -7.02 -6.92
C PRO A 115 4.38 -6.06 -6.01
N ALA A 116 4.72 -6.54 -4.82
CA ALA A 116 5.38 -5.76 -3.83
C ALA A 116 6.84 -5.44 -4.29
N ILE A 117 7.63 -6.44 -4.67
CA ILE A 117 8.97 -6.25 -5.26
C ILE A 117 8.90 -5.34 -6.49
N ALA A 118 7.89 -5.51 -7.35
CA ALA A 118 7.72 -4.67 -8.53
C ALA A 118 7.55 -3.18 -8.16
N VAL A 119 6.75 -2.86 -7.14
CA VAL A 119 6.57 -1.50 -6.64
C VAL A 119 7.89 -0.91 -6.11
N VAL A 120 8.66 -1.66 -5.30
CA VAL A 120 10.00 -1.23 -4.86
C VAL A 120 10.88 -0.92 -6.05
N TRP A 121 10.95 -1.85 -7.01
CA TRP A 121 11.81 -1.69 -8.16
C TRP A 121 11.45 -0.44 -8.97
N PHE A 122 10.16 -0.19 -9.21
CA PHE A 122 9.70 1.01 -9.90
C PHE A 122 9.99 2.30 -9.14
N LEU A 123 9.88 2.29 -7.80
CA LEU A 123 10.23 3.42 -6.93
C LEU A 123 11.74 3.74 -6.89
N PHE A 124 12.59 2.74 -7.08
CA PHE A 124 14.05 2.87 -7.09
C PHE A 124 14.66 2.98 -8.50
N ASN A 125 13.86 2.80 -9.56
CA ASN A 125 14.34 2.90 -10.93
C ASN A 125 14.87 4.31 -11.25
N ARG A 126 15.75 4.43 -12.27
CA ARG A 126 16.39 5.69 -12.68
C ARG A 126 15.39 6.83 -12.88
N GLU A 127 14.23 6.54 -13.46
CA GLU A 127 13.15 7.52 -13.67
C GLU A 127 12.50 7.99 -12.36
N GLY A 128 12.27 7.08 -11.40
CA GLY A 128 11.72 7.43 -10.09
C GLY A 128 12.69 8.26 -9.25
N ARG A 129 13.99 7.98 -9.36
CA ARG A 129 15.04 8.81 -8.76
C ARG A 129 15.17 10.16 -9.47
N ALA A 130 15.13 10.20 -10.80
CA ALA A 130 15.22 11.43 -11.58
C ALA A 130 14.07 12.40 -11.28
N TRP A 131 12.84 11.89 -11.16
CA TRP A 131 11.68 12.67 -10.71
C TRP A 131 11.84 13.20 -9.28
N SER A 132 12.37 12.38 -8.36
CA SER A 132 12.65 12.81 -6.99
C SER A 132 13.76 13.86 -6.88
N PHE A 133 14.66 13.95 -7.87
CA PHE A 133 15.69 14.97 -7.93
C PHE A 133 15.22 16.24 -8.66
N SER A 134 14.38 16.12 -9.69
CA SER A 134 13.74 17.29 -10.33
C SER A 134 12.77 18.00 -9.38
N SER A 135 12.17 17.27 -8.44
CA SER A 135 11.23 17.80 -7.47
C SER A 135 11.86 18.57 -6.31
N SER A 136 13.19 18.48 -6.10
CA SER A 136 13.90 19.37 -5.17
C SER A 136 13.86 20.84 -5.63
N THR A 137 13.31 21.09 -6.83
CA THR A 137 13.09 22.40 -7.43
C THR A 137 11.59 22.67 -7.68
N ALA A 138 10.67 21.84 -7.15
CA ALA A 138 9.24 21.94 -7.40
C ALA A 138 8.54 22.97 -6.48
N PRO A 139 7.60 23.78 -7.01
CA PRO A 139 6.95 24.95 -6.35
C PRO A 139 5.99 24.62 -5.19
N ASP A 140 5.97 23.37 -4.75
CA ASP A 140 5.12 22.89 -3.65
C ASP A 140 5.77 23.14 -2.27
N ALA A 141 7.08 23.42 -2.26
CA ALA A 141 7.86 23.80 -1.08
C ALA A 141 7.57 25.24 -0.62
N ASP A 142 6.93 26.05 -1.47
CA ASP A 142 6.83 27.50 -1.31
C ASP A 142 5.44 27.96 -0.83
N ARG A 143 4.61 27.06 -0.25
CA ARG A 143 3.22 27.38 0.10
C ARG A 143 2.92 27.67 1.56
N ASP A 144 3.95 27.71 2.42
CA ASP A 144 3.80 28.02 3.84
C ASP A 144 4.73 29.17 4.26
N GLU A 145 4.52 30.38 3.72
CA GLU A 145 5.02 31.65 4.29
C GLU A 145 3.85 32.61 4.60
#